data_AF-A0A966BAC5-F1
#
_entry.id   AF-A0A966BAC5-F1
#
_cell.length_a   1.000
_cell.length_b   1.000
_cell.length_c   1.000
_cell.angle_alpha   90.00
_cell.angle_beta   90.00
_cell.angle_gamma   90.00
#
_symmetry.space_group_name_H-M   'P 1'
#
loop_
_entity.id
_entity.type
_entity.pdbx_description
1 polymer ?
#
loop_
_entity_poly.entity_id
_entity_poly.type
_entity_poly.pdbx_seq_one_letter_code
_entity_poly.pdbx_strand_id
1 'polypeptide(L)'
;MKTRSCLIAGAIVIAGCGGDDGVVDRDPTDEEALAITALVGVDLPINEQRCVLQGIVDLQISPQQIVDGTLSVDADGAMLAAAAECVDDLASLEPFVQSFIDGAAESGTVLSVEEAQCSIRALESNDQEAAILDCLGDRVSEDEGYGDDLVLDLLWDQCAGGNPQACDELYRNAPIGSRYETYGRTCGDLLPDSRGLECFAQMD
;
A
#
# COMPACT_ATOMS: atom_id res chain seq x y z
N MET A 1 11.76 12.55 -24.11
CA MET A 1 10.73 12.09 -25.07
C MET A 1 10.36 10.66 -24.72
N LYS A 2 9.31 10.47 -23.90
CA LYS A 2 8.78 9.15 -23.54
C LYS A 2 7.36 9.12 -24.08
N THR A 3 7.17 8.43 -25.20
CA THR A 3 5.88 8.20 -25.84
C THR A 3 5.13 7.13 -25.03
N ARG A 4 4.11 7.54 -24.25
CA ARG A 4 3.18 6.61 -23.61
C ARG A 4 2.06 6.28 -24.60
N SER A 5 1.98 5.01 -25.01
CA SER A 5 0.93 4.48 -25.88
C SER A 5 -0.37 4.28 -25.08
N CYS A 6 -1.44 4.95 -25.49
CA CYS A 6 -2.80 4.65 -25.07
C CYS A 6 -3.38 3.51 -25.93
N LEU A 7 -3.73 2.37 -25.33
CA LEU A 7 -4.61 1.36 -25.94
C LEU A 7 -5.86 1.13 -25.07
N ILE A 8 -6.92 1.75 -25.57
CA ILE A 8 -8.38 1.65 -25.38
C ILE A 8 -8.90 0.29 -24.84
N ALA A 9 -9.74 0.32 -23.79
CA ALA A 9 -11.11 -0.23 -23.79
C ALA A 9 -11.84 -0.04 -22.43
N GLY A 10 -12.88 0.80 -22.39
CA GLY A 10 -13.82 0.89 -21.26
C GLY A 10 -14.33 2.31 -21.06
N ALA A 11 -15.58 2.57 -21.45
CA ALA A 11 -16.20 3.89 -21.48
C ALA A 11 -16.36 4.53 -20.09
N ILE A 12 -15.38 5.35 -19.69
CA ILE A 12 -15.57 6.54 -18.85
C ILE A 12 -14.72 7.62 -19.50
N VAL A 13 -15.35 8.69 -20.00
CA VAL A 13 -14.64 9.87 -20.49
C VAL A 13 -14.16 10.63 -19.25
N ILE A 14 -13.05 10.19 -18.68
CA ILE A 14 -12.18 11.09 -17.91
C ILE A 14 -11.20 11.63 -18.93
N ALA A 15 -11.17 12.95 -19.07
CA ALA A 15 -10.40 13.66 -20.06
C ALA A 15 -8.89 13.53 -19.77
N GLY A 16 -8.32 12.38 -20.11
CA GLY A 16 -6.88 12.20 -20.21
C GLY A 16 -6.36 12.94 -21.45
N CYS A 17 -5.46 13.89 -21.21
CA CYS A 17 -4.47 14.46 -22.14
C CYS A 17 -5.00 15.09 -23.45
N GLY A 18 -5.18 16.41 -23.43
CA GLY A 18 -5.02 17.24 -24.63
C GLY A 18 -6.09 18.32 -24.83
N GLY A 19 -5.87 19.48 -24.23
CA GLY A 19 -6.61 20.71 -24.52
C GLY A 19 -5.78 21.94 -24.17
N ASP A 20 -5.14 22.52 -25.18
CA ASP A 20 -4.34 23.76 -25.13
C ASP A 20 -5.27 25.00 -25.04
N ASP A 21 -6.31 24.92 -24.22
CA ASP A 21 -7.34 25.95 -24.06
C ASP A 21 -7.48 26.30 -22.57
N GLY A 22 -6.45 26.93 -22.00
CA GLY A 22 -6.56 27.60 -20.69
C GLY A 22 -5.48 27.31 -19.67
N VAL A 23 -4.30 26.80 -20.06
CA VAL A 23 -3.18 26.55 -19.12
C VAL A 23 -2.86 27.79 -18.29
N VAL A 24 -2.94 27.69 -16.97
CA VAL A 24 -2.39 28.66 -16.04
C VAL A 24 -0.87 28.67 -16.22
N ASP A 25 -0.39 29.57 -17.08
CA ASP A 25 1.04 29.76 -17.40
C ASP A 25 1.72 30.79 -16.48
N ARG A 26 1.05 31.15 -15.38
CA ARG A 26 1.63 32.00 -14.33
C ARG A 26 1.92 31.18 -13.09
N ASP A 27 2.91 31.63 -12.32
CA ASP A 27 3.15 31.06 -11.01
C ASP A 27 1.95 31.38 -10.06
N PRO A 28 1.66 30.49 -9.10
CA PRO A 28 0.67 30.75 -8.07
C PRO A 28 1.06 31.96 -7.23
N THR A 29 0.06 32.73 -6.81
CA THR A 29 0.23 33.73 -5.74
C THR A 29 0.43 33.04 -4.39
N ASP A 30 0.90 33.77 -3.39
CA ASP A 30 1.12 33.21 -2.04
C ASP A 30 -0.16 32.58 -1.45
N GLU A 31 -1.33 33.17 -1.73
CA GLU A 31 -2.63 32.65 -1.30
C GLU A 31 -2.99 31.34 -2.01
N GLU A 32 -2.72 31.24 -3.31
CA GLU A 32 -2.97 30.02 -4.09
C GLU A 32 -2.00 28.90 -3.73
N ALA A 33 -0.72 29.22 -3.53
CA ALA A 33 0.28 28.26 -3.07
C ALA A 33 -0.09 27.69 -1.69
N LEU A 34 -0.59 28.53 -0.78
CA LEU A 34 -1.09 28.08 0.51
C LEU A 34 -2.30 27.14 0.37
N ALA A 35 -3.25 27.47 -0.50
CA ALA A 35 -4.41 26.62 -0.75
C ALA A 35 -4.02 25.27 -1.36
N ILE A 36 -3.09 25.26 -2.32
CA ILE A 36 -2.56 24.03 -2.93
C ILE A 36 -1.90 23.16 -1.85
N THR A 37 -1.08 23.75 -0.99
CA THR A 37 -0.42 23.04 0.11
C THR A 37 -1.43 22.50 1.13
N ALA A 38 -2.47 23.27 1.45
CA ALA A 38 -3.55 22.84 2.34
C ALA A 38 -4.34 21.66 1.75
N LEU A 39 -4.50 21.61 0.43
CA LEU A 39 -5.17 20.53 -0.28
C LEU A 39 -4.35 19.24 -0.30
N VAL A 40 -3.07 19.32 -0.71
CA VAL A 40 -2.23 18.14 -0.96
C VAL A 40 -1.38 17.72 0.24
N GLY A 41 -1.28 18.57 1.26
CA GLY A 41 -0.55 18.33 2.50
C GLY A 41 0.97 18.48 2.40
N VAL A 42 1.51 18.82 1.22
CA VAL A 42 2.95 18.94 0.96
C VAL A 42 3.27 20.11 0.03
N ASP A 43 4.50 20.63 0.10
CA ASP A 43 4.99 21.63 -0.85
C ASP A 43 5.34 20.96 -2.20
N LEU A 44 4.56 21.25 -3.23
CA LEU A 44 4.79 20.72 -4.59
C LEU A 44 5.80 21.57 -5.37
N PRO A 45 6.51 21.01 -6.37
CA PRO A 45 7.28 21.80 -7.32
C PRO A 45 6.37 22.70 -8.19
N ILE A 46 6.93 23.81 -8.68
CA ILE A 46 6.15 24.89 -9.34
C ILE A 46 5.32 24.42 -10.55
N ASN A 47 5.76 23.39 -11.28
CA ASN A 47 5.01 22.85 -12.41
C ASN A 47 3.73 22.11 -11.95
N GLU A 48 3.83 21.34 -10.87
CA GLU A 48 2.70 20.62 -10.28
C GLU A 48 1.74 21.61 -9.62
N GLN A 49 2.26 22.63 -8.92
CA GLN A 49 1.42 23.71 -8.39
C GLN A 49 0.60 24.41 -9.49
N ARG A 50 1.22 24.69 -10.66
CA ARG A 50 0.49 25.26 -11.81
C ARG A 50 -0.62 24.34 -12.32
N CYS A 51 -0.38 23.03 -12.32
CA CYS A 51 -1.39 22.05 -12.69
C CYS A 51 -2.54 22.02 -11.68
N VAL A 52 -2.25 21.95 -10.37
CA VAL A 52 -3.31 21.97 -9.34
C VAL A 52 -4.10 23.28 -9.39
N LEU A 53 -3.43 24.40 -9.64
CA LEU A 53 -4.07 25.70 -9.80
C LEU A 53 -5.03 25.73 -11.00
N GLN A 54 -4.71 25.03 -12.08
CA GLN A 54 -5.64 24.86 -13.21
C GLN A 54 -6.95 24.21 -12.74
N GLY A 55 -6.86 23.12 -11.96
CA GLY A 55 -8.03 22.44 -11.41
C GLY A 55 -8.89 23.36 -10.54
N ILE A 56 -8.27 24.18 -9.69
CA ILE A 56 -8.98 25.18 -8.86
C ILE A 56 -9.75 26.18 -9.74
N VAL A 57 -9.12 26.67 -10.80
CA VAL A 57 -9.73 27.63 -11.74
C VAL A 57 -10.87 27.01 -12.52
N ASP A 58 -10.68 25.79 -13.04
CA ASP A 58 -11.67 25.07 -13.85
C ASP A 58 -12.90 24.68 -13.03
N LEU A 59 -12.70 24.32 -11.76
CA LEU A 59 -13.76 24.03 -10.81
C LEU A 59 -14.38 25.29 -10.18
N GLN A 60 -13.88 26.48 -10.53
CA GLN A 60 -14.34 27.78 -10.03
C GLN A 60 -14.32 27.88 -8.49
N ILE A 61 -13.32 27.25 -7.86
CA ILE A 61 -13.15 27.20 -6.41
C ILE A 61 -12.32 28.41 -5.96
N SER A 62 -12.70 29.03 -4.84
CA SER A 62 -11.86 30.05 -4.23
C SER A 62 -10.77 29.40 -3.37
N PRO A 63 -9.51 29.89 -3.41
CA PRO A 63 -8.43 29.40 -2.54
C PRO A 63 -8.81 29.40 -1.05
N GLN A 64 -9.58 30.39 -0.60
CA GLN A 64 -10.04 30.51 0.79
C GLN A 64 -10.96 29.36 1.20
N GLN A 65 -11.81 28.84 0.32
CA GLN A 65 -12.66 27.70 0.65
C GLN A 65 -11.85 26.43 0.96
N ILE A 66 -10.71 26.27 0.28
CA ILE A 66 -9.78 25.16 0.52
C ILE A 66 -9.10 25.36 1.89
N VAL A 67 -8.54 26.55 2.12
CA VAL A 67 -7.84 26.89 3.38
C VAL A 67 -8.77 26.78 4.60
N ASP A 68 -10.03 27.21 4.46
CA ASP A 68 -11.02 27.18 5.54
C ASP A 68 -11.68 25.79 5.69
N GLY A 69 -11.40 24.83 4.81
CA GLY A 69 -12.01 23.50 4.82
C GLY A 69 -13.53 23.52 4.61
N THR A 70 -14.02 24.45 3.79
CA THR A 70 -15.47 24.70 3.59
C THR A 70 -16.00 24.16 2.25
N LEU A 71 -15.21 23.36 1.54
CA LEU A 71 -15.64 22.72 0.30
C LEU A 71 -16.84 21.79 0.54
N SER A 72 -17.73 21.70 -0.45
CA SER A 72 -18.72 20.63 -0.48
C SER A 72 -18.01 19.30 -0.73
N VAL A 73 -18.60 18.20 -0.28
CA VAL A 73 -18.07 16.85 -0.50
C VAL A 73 -17.80 16.58 -1.99
N ASP A 74 -18.71 17.02 -2.87
CA ASP A 74 -18.53 16.86 -4.32
C ASP A 74 -17.35 17.67 -4.86
N ALA A 75 -17.16 18.91 -4.38
CA ALA A 75 -16.06 19.78 -4.80
C ALA A 75 -14.72 19.31 -4.25
N ASP A 76 -14.70 18.81 -3.02
CA ASP A 76 -13.53 18.24 -2.36
C ASP A 76 -13.03 16.99 -3.10
N GLY A 77 -13.95 16.07 -3.43
CA GLY A 77 -13.61 14.89 -4.23
C GLY A 77 -13.13 15.24 -5.64
N ALA A 78 -13.75 16.23 -6.30
CA ALA A 78 -13.30 16.71 -7.61
C ALA A 78 -11.91 17.36 -7.55
N MET A 79 -11.62 18.13 -6.50
CA MET A 79 -10.31 18.74 -6.28
C MET A 79 -9.23 17.71 -6.01
N LEU A 80 -9.52 16.69 -5.19
CA LEU A 80 -8.58 15.59 -4.93
C LEU A 80 -8.26 14.81 -6.20
N ALA A 81 -9.26 14.55 -7.04
CA ALA A 81 -9.04 13.90 -8.34
C ALA A 81 -8.18 14.76 -9.27
N ALA A 82 -8.46 16.06 -9.38
CA ALA A 82 -7.66 16.98 -10.19
C ALA A 82 -6.22 17.09 -9.67
N ALA A 83 -6.02 17.13 -8.34
CA ALA A 83 -4.69 17.16 -7.75
C ALA A 83 -3.92 15.85 -7.99
N ALA A 84 -4.58 14.70 -7.92
CA ALA A 84 -3.97 13.41 -8.19
C ALA A 84 -3.45 13.27 -9.63
N GLU A 85 -4.12 13.89 -10.60
CA GLU A 85 -3.66 13.93 -12.01
C GLU A 85 -2.43 14.83 -12.22
N CYS A 86 -2.17 15.75 -11.29
CA CYS A 86 -1.12 16.76 -11.39
C CYS A 86 0.19 16.39 -10.69
N VAL A 87 0.19 15.34 -9.87
CA VAL A 87 1.34 14.95 -9.05
C VAL A 87 2.06 13.78 -9.72
N ASP A 88 3.38 13.88 -9.85
CA ASP A 88 4.20 12.85 -10.53
C ASP A 88 4.37 11.57 -9.68
N ASP A 89 4.29 11.66 -8.35
CA ASP A 89 4.38 10.52 -7.41
C ASP A 89 3.26 10.59 -6.36
N LEU A 90 2.14 9.90 -6.61
CA LEU A 90 1.01 9.83 -5.66
C LEU A 90 1.41 9.27 -4.30
N ALA A 91 2.44 8.42 -4.24
CA ALA A 91 2.94 7.88 -2.98
C ALA A 91 3.67 8.92 -2.11
N SER A 92 3.94 10.12 -2.64
CA SER A 92 4.48 11.23 -1.85
C SER A 92 3.41 12.01 -1.09
N LEU A 93 2.12 11.82 -1.43
CA LEU A 93 1.01 12.53 -0.80
C LEU A 93 0.55 11.79 0.45
N GLU A 94 0.92 12.29 1.65
CA GLU A 94 0.53 11.67 2.92
C GLU A 94 -0.99 11.45 3.07
N PRO A 95 -1.89 12.39 2.71
CA PRO A 95 -3.33 12.17 2.85
C PRO A 95 -3.84 11.01 2.00
N PHE A 96 -3.27 10.84 0.81
CA PHE A 96 -3.60 9.75 -0.09
C PHE A 96 -3.06 8.41 0.43
N VAL A 97 -1.79 8.38 0.88
CA VAL A 97 -1.18 7.20 1.47
C VAL A 97 -1.98 6.72 2.69
N GLN A 98 -2.47 7.63 3.54
CA GLN A 98 -3.30 7.25 4.68
C GLN A 98 -4.68 6.73 4.27
N SER A 99 -5.33 7.38 3.31
CA SER A 99 -6.61 6.88 2.77
C SER A 99 -6.46 5.47 2.19
N PHE A 100 -5.32 5.19 1.55
CA PHE A 100 -5.00 3.87 1.03
C PHE A 100 -4.79 2.83 2.16
N ILE A 101 -4.07 3.20 3.22
CA ILE A 101 -3.86 2.35 4.41
C ILE A 101 -5.20 2.03 5.09
N ASP A 102 -6.03 3.05 5.31
CA ASP A 102 -7.36 2.87 5.94
C ASP A 102 -8.24 1.94 5.11
N GLY A 103 -8.28 2.12 3.79
CA GLY A 103 -9.03 1.23 2.89
C GLY A 103 -8.50 -0.20 2.86
N ALA A 104 -7.17 -0.40 2.96
CA ALA A 104 -6.57 -1.71 3.09
C ALA A 104 -6.96 -2.38 4.42
N ALA A 105 -6.97 -1.62 5.51
CA ALA A 105 -7.33 -2.10 6.84
C ALA A 105 -8.80 -2.55 6.92
N GLU A 106 -9.71 -1.87 6.23
CA GLU A 106 -11.11 -2.30 6.08
C GLU A 106 -11.24 -3.68 5.41
N SER A 107 -10.29 -4.01 4.54
CA SER A 107 -10.20 -5.33 3.87
C SER A 107 -9.43 -6.37 4.69
N GLY A 108 -8.98 -6.03 5.90
CA GLY A 108 -8.22 -6.90 6.80
C GLY A 108 -6.70 -6.86 6.59
N THR A 109 -6.19 -5.99 5.73
CA THR A 109 -4.75 -5.87 5.44
C THR A 109 -4.16 -4.69 6.20
N VAL A 110 -3.24 -4.95 7.12
CA VAL A 110 -2.50 -3.89 7.83
C VAL A 110 -1.21 -3.58 7.06
N LEU A 111 -1.12 -2.36 6.54
CA LEU A 111 0.04 -1.86 5.80
C LEU A 111 0.82 -0.83 6.62
N SER A 112 2.14 -0.88 6.53
CA SER A 112 3.00 0.24 6.93
C SER A 112 2.93 1.37 5.89
N VAL A 113 3.41 2.57 6.27
CA VAL A 113 3.53 3.70 5.34
C VAL A 113 4.44 3.34 4.15
N GLU A 114 5.53 2.62 4.41
CA GLU A 114 6.51 2.24 3.38
C GLU A 114 5.93 1.23 2.39
N GLU A 115 5.18 0.25 2.89
CA GLU A 115 4.47 -0.75 2.09
C GLU A 115 3.40 -0.09 1.23
N ALA A 116 2.57 0.78 1.83
CA ALA A 116 1.54 1.52 1.11
C ALA A 116 2.15 2.38 -0.01
N GLN A 117 3.21 3.14 0.29
CA GLN A 117 3.92 3.95 -0.70
C GLN A 117 4.46 3.10 -1.85
N CYS A 118 5.03 1.94 -1.55
CA CYS A 118 5.52 1.03 -2.58
C CYS A 118 4.35 0.48 -3.42
N SER A 119 3.29 -0.04 -2.78
CA SER A 119 2.13 -0.61 -3.46
C SER A 119 1.45 0.41 -4.39
N ILE A 120 1.34 1.68 -3.97
CA ILE A 120 0.82 2.76 -4.81
C ILE A 120 1.67 2.93 -6.07
N ARG A 121 2.99 3.00 -5.95
CA ARG A 121 3.89 3.09 -7.13
C ARG A 121 3.82 1.85 -8.01
N ALA A 122 3.59 0.67 -7.42
CA ALA A 122 3.47 -0.58 -8.15
C ALA A 122 2.23 -0.62 -9.06
N LEU A 123 1.14 0.08 -8.71
CA LEU A 123 -0.06 0.18 -9.55
C LEU A 123 0.22 0.85 -10.91
N GLU A 124 1.24 1.71 -10.99
CA GLU A 124 1.65 2.35 -12.24
C GLU A 124 2.60 1.50 -13.10
N SER A 125 3.04 0.35 -12.56
CA SER A 125 3.93 -0.57 -13.28
C SER A 125 3.17 -1.43 -14.29
N ASN A 126 3.87 -1.96 -15.31
CA ASN A 126 3.26 -2.86 -16.29
C ASN A 126 3.04 -4.29 -15.75
N ASP A 127 3.71 -4.64 -14.64
CA ASP A 127 3.71 -5.96 -14.01
C ASP A 127 3.18 -5.84 -12.56
N GLN A 128 1.98 -5.28 -12.43
CA GLN A 128 1.36 -4.88 -11.15
C GLN A 128 1.39 -5.98 -10.09
N GLU A 129 1.12 -7.23 -10.46
CA GLU A 129 1.06 -8.35 -9.52
C GLU A 129 2.42 -8.64 -8.87
N ALA A 130 3.50 -8.71 -9.65
CA ALA A 130 4.83 -8.97 -9.13
C ALA A 130 5.39 -7.78 -8.34
N ALA A 131 5.10 -6.55 -8.79
CA ALA A 131 5.57 -5.35 -8.12
C ALA A 131 4.85 -5.12 -6.77
N ILE A 132 3.55 -5.43 -6.67
CA ILE A 132 2.82 -5.33 -5.41
C ILE A 132 3.34 -6.36 -4.41
N LEU A 133 3.66 -7.58 -4.85
CA LEU A 133 4.25 -8.61 -3.97
C LEU A 133 5.62 -8.18 -3.41
N ASP A 134 6.48 -7.57 -4.23
CA ASP A 134 7.77 -7.02 -3.77
C ASP A 134 7.58 -5.93 -2.70
N CYS A 135 6.53 -5.11 -2.85
CA CYS A 135 6.21 -4.01 -1.94
C CYS A 135 5.68 -4.44 -0.57
N LEU A 136 4.93 -5.53 -0.52
CA LEU A 136 4.39 -6.08 0.73
C LEU A 136 5.43 -6.89 1.50
N GLY A 137 6.68 -6.91 1.01
CA GLY A 137 7.71 -7.80 1.48
C GLY A 137 7.29 -9.26 1.33
N ASP A 138 7.96 -10.12 2.07
CA ASP A 138 7.64 -11.53 2.13
C ASP A 138 6.68 -11.82 3.29
N ARG A 139 5.38 -11.49 3.14
CA ARG A 139 4.32 -12.03 4.01
C ARG A 139 4.07 -13.54 3.78
N VAL A 140 5.10 -14.27 3.31
CA VAL A 140 5.12 -15.72 3.12
C VAL A 140 6.41 -16.36 3.71
N SER A 141 7.29 -15.63 4.40
CA SER A 141 8.54 -16.22 4.90
C SER A 141 9.17 -15.42 6.04
N GLU A 142 9.73 -16.21 6.95
CA GLU A 142 10.51 -15.86 8.14
C GLU A 142 9.73 -15.47 9.41
N ASP A 143 8.64 -14.70 9.34
CA ASP A 143 7.99 -14.18 10.58
C ASP A 143 6.63 -14.80 10.95
N GLU A 144 6.02 -15.64 10.10
CA GLU A 144 4.78 -16.35 10.46
C GLU A 144 5.03 -17.29 11.66
N GLY A 145 4.31 -17.06 12.74
CA GLY A 145 4.46 -17.77 14.00
C GLY A 145 3.19 -17.76 14.84
N TYR A 146 3.30 -18.27 16.07
CA TYR A 146 2.15 -18.47 16.93
C TYR A 146 1.22 -17.23 17.02
N GLY A 147 -0.05 -17.41 16.66
CA GLY A 147 -1.09 -16.38 16.59
C GLY A 147 -1.53 -16.03 15.16
N ASP A 148 -0.76 -16.42 14.14
CA ASP A 148 -1.02 -16.07 12.74
C ASP A 148 -1.95 -17.07 12.02
N ASP A 149 -2.01 -18.34 12.46
CA ASP A 149 -2.88 -19.37 11.87
C ASP A 149 -3.42 -20.30 12.96
N LEU A 150 -4.75 -20.35 13.10
CA LEU A 150 -5.42 -21.11 14.15
C LEU A 150 -5.17 -22.64 14.08
N VAL A 151 -4.96 -23.20 12.90
CA VAL A 151 -4.68 -24.63 12.72
C VAL A 151 -3.23 -24.93 13.09
N LEU A 152 -2.29 -24.09 12.67
CA LEU A 152 -0.88 -24.21 13.04
C LEU A 152 -0.68 -23.92 14.53
N ASP A 153 -1.43 -23.00 15.13
CA ASP A 153 -1.43 -22.74 16.57
C ASP A 153 -1.87 -23.95 17.39
N LEU A 154 -2.92 -24.65 16.93
CA LEU A 154 -3.37 -25.89 17.58
C LEU A 154 -2.30 -26.99 17.52
N LEU A 155 -1.50 -27.02 16.46
CA LEU A 155 -0.36 -27.95 16.35
C LEU A 155 0.81 -27.49 17.21
N TRP A 156 1.09 -26.19 17.27
CA TRP A 156 2.10 -25.58 18.14
C TRP A 156 1.82 -25.88 19.61
N ASP A 157 0.59 -25.65 20.09
CA ASP A 157 0.20 -25.90 21.48
C ASP A 157 0.32 -27.37 21.86
N GLN A 158 -0.04 -28.28 20.96
CA GLN A 158 0.12 -29.71 21.17
C GLN A 158 1.60 -30.11 21.19
N CYS A 159 2.41 -29.55 20.28
CA CYS A 159 3.85 -29.76 20.25
C CYS A 159 4.51 -29.27 21.55
N ALA A 160 4.18 -28.06 22.00
CA ALA A 160 4.60 -27.48 23.27
C ALA A 160 4.13 -28.32 24.48
N GLY A 161 2.96 -28.96 24.35
CA GLY A 161 2.41 -29.92 25.31
C GLY A 161 3.11 -31.28 25.34
N GLY A 162 4.16 -31.48 24.52
CA GLY A 162 4.94 -32.72 24.46
C GLY A 162 4.36 -33.79 23.55
N ASN A 163 3.51 -33.42 22.57
CA ASN A 163 3.07 -34.33 21.52
C ASN A 163 4.04 -34.24 20.31
N PRO A 164 4.98 -35.18 20.17
CA PRO A 164 5.99 -35.09 19.11
C PRO A 164 5.39 -35.28 17.70
N GLN A 165 4.26 -35.99 17.57
CA GLN A 165 3.55 -36.08 16.29
C GLN A 165 2.99 -34.72 15.86
N ALA A 166 2.52 -33.91 16.81
CA ALA A 166 2.06 -32.56 16.50
C ALA A 166 3.21 -31.65 16.04
N CYS A 167 4.43 -31.81 16.57
CA CYS A 167 5.61 -31.12 16.07
C CYS A 167 5.94 -31.50 14.61
N ASP A 168 5.87 -32.80 14.29
CA ASP A 168 6.13 -33.31 12.94
C ASP A 168 5.03 -32.85 11.94
N GLU A 169 3.79 -32.78 12.39
CA GLU A 169 2.68 -32.22 11.59
C GLU A 169 2.81 -30.71 11.42
N LEU A 170 3.24 -29.99 12.46
CA LEU A 170 3.48 -28.56 12.37
C LEU A 170 4.53 -28.25 11.32
N TYR A 171 5.70 -28.89 11.39
CA TYR A 171 6.77 -28.68 10.42
C TYR A 171 6.36 -29.03 8.97
N ARG A 172 5.54 -30.08 8.78
CA ARG A 172 5.08 -30.49 7.43
C ARG A 172 4.08 -29.54 6.80
N ASN A 173 3.29 -28.85 7.60
CA ASN A 173 2.23 -27.95 7.11
C ASN A 173 2.61 -26.48 7.20
N ALA A 174 3.67 -26.16 7.95
CA ALA A 174 4.17 -24.80 8.09
C ALA A 174 4.70 -24.25 6.76
N PRO A 175 4.47 -22.95 6.49
CA PRO A 175 5.14 -22.24 5.40
C PRO A 175 6.66 -22.30 5.54
N ILE A 176 7.37 -22.43 4.42
CA ILE A 176 8.83 -22.57 4.41
C ILE A 176 9.45 -21.25 4.92
N GLY A 177 10.44 -21.36 5.80
CA GLY A 177 11.11 -20.25 6.45
C GLY A 177 10.40 -19.75 7.70
N SER A 178 9.13 -20.13 7.95
CA SER A 178 8.35 -19.62 9.07
C SER A 178 8.89 -20.03 10.46
N ARG A 179 8.46 -19.30 11.48
CA ARG A 179 8.69 -19.68 12.88
C ARG A 179 7.99 -21.00 13.22
N TYR A 180 6.81 -21.27 12.64
CA TYR A 180 6.15 -22.57 12.75
C TYR A 180 7.02 -23.71 12.22
N GLU A 181 7.65 -23.52 11.05
CA GLU A 181 8.55 -24.52 10.47
C GLU A 181 9.74 -24.76 11.39
N THR A 182 10.39 -23.70 11.84
CA THR A 182 11.55 -23.80 12.72
C THR A 182 11.19 -24.49 14.04
N TYR A 183 10.11 -24.06 14.69
CA TYR A 183 9.66 -24.61 15.98
C TYR A 183 9.26 -26.09 15.89
N GLY A 184 8.53 -26.47 14.83
CA GLY A 184 8.18 -27.87 14.59
C GLY A 184 9.41 -28.73 14.35
N ARG A 185 10.37 -28.23 13.55
CA ARG A 185 11.61 -28.94 13.20
C ARG A 185 12.58 -29.13 14.37
N THR A 186 12.57 -28.22 15.34
CA THR A 186 13.37 -28.31 16.56
C THR A 186 12.65 -29.08 17.68
N CYS A 187 11.51 -29.71 17.36
CA CYS A 187 10.66 -30.43 18.32
C CYS A 187 10.25 -29.55 19.51
N GLY A 188 9.80 -28.33 19.20
CA GLY A 188 9.48 -27.33 20.21
C GLY A 188 10.71 -26.70 20.86
N ASP A 189 11.76 -26.44 20.08
CA ASP A 189 13.05 -25.87 20.51
C ASP A 189 13.87 -26.75 21.48
N LEU A 190 13.57 -28.05 21.53
CA LEU A 190 14.25 -29.01 22.39
C LEU A 190 15.48 -29.63 21.73
N LEU A 191 15.52 -29.67 20.40
CA LEU A 191 16.61 -30.23 19.61
C LEU A 191 17.24 -29.15 18.72
N PRO A 192 18.57 -29.20 18.51
CA PRO A 192 19.18 -28.38 17.47
C PRO A 192 18.66 -28.87 16.12
N ASP A 193 18.32 -27.94 15.23
CA ASP A 193 18.06 -28.13 13.79
C ASP A 193 18.11 -29.59 13.32
N SER A 194 17.03 -30.32 13.60
CA SER A 194 16.99 -31.76 13.52
C SER A 194 17.21 -32.20 12.08
N ARG A 195 18.23 -33.02 11.83
CA ARG A 195 18.58 -33.55 10.49
C ARG A 195 17.62 -34.65 10.03
N GLY A 196 16.31 -34.45 10.14
CA GLY A 196 15.30 -35.42 9.75
C GLY A 196 14.00 -35.23 10.52
N LEU A 197 12.91 -35.36 9.77
CA LEU A 197 11.47 -35.28 10.06
C LEU A 197 10.94 -36.22 11.17
N GLU A 198 11.64 -36.41 12.28
CA GLU A 198 11.20 -37.41 13.27
C GLU A 198 11.39 -36.93 14.71
N CYS A 199 10.55 -35.99 15.17
CA CYS A 199 10.41 -35.70 16.60
C CYS A 199 9.83 -36.92 17.33
N PHE A 200 8.88 -37.63 16.69
CA PHE A 200 8.29 -38.84 17.26
C PHE A 200 9.35 -39.93 17.54
N ALA A 201 10.33 -40.12 16.65
CA ALA A 201 11.35 -41.15 16.84
C ALA A 201 12.49 -40.74 17.80
N GLN A 202 12.61 -39.45 18.13
CA GLN A 202 13.72 -38.92 18.93
C GLN A 202 13.35 -38.61 20.38
N MET A 203 12.06 -38.51 20.70
CA MET A 203 11.56 -38.15 22.03
C MET A 203 10.84 -39.29 22.77
N ASP A 204 10.90 -40.52 22.24
CA ASP A 204 10.38 -41.77 22.84
C ASP A 204 11.45 -42.46 23.72
#